data_AF-A0A953QGA3-F1
#
_entry.id   AF-A0A953QGA3-F1
#
_cell.length_a   1.000
_cell.length_b   1.000
_cell.length_c   1.000
_cell.angle_alpha   90.00
_cell.angle_beta   90.00
_cell.angle_gamma   90.00
#
_symmetry.space_group_name_H-M   'P 1'
#
loop_
_entity.id
_entity.type
_entity.pdbx_description
1 polymer ?
#
loop_
_entity_poly.entity_id
_entity_poly.type
_entity_poly.pdbx_seq_one_letter_code
_entity_poly.pdbx_strand_id
1 'polypeptide(L)' 'MKHRSYLIKDTTLAFSDDEGKKTMLTIPVGSVVTVGRPAAQSAGMFNVLWNGRHLLMFARDLHVRGEKIPGHAA' A
#
# COMPACT_ATOMS: atom_id res chain seq x y z
N MET A 1 -2.84 16.58 -4.34
CA MET A 1 -3.79 15.75 -3.55
C MET A 1 -3.05 15.29 -2.29
N LYS A 2 -3.67 15.32 -1.11
CA LYS A 2 -3.00 14.88 0.13
C LYS A 2 -2.81 13.36 0.09
N HIS A 3 -1.57 12.91 -0.09
CA HIS A 3 -1.20 11.51 0.10
C HIS A 3 -1.43 11.12 1.56
N ARG A 4 -1.85 9.87 1.80
CA ARG A 4 -2.06 9.35 3.16
C ARG A 4 -1.08 8.23 3.38
N SER A 5 -0.23 8.34 4.39
CA SER A 5 0.70 7.27 4.73
C SER A 5 0.21 6.47 5.93
N TYR A 6 0.56 5.19 5.94
CA TYR A 6 0.21 4.25 7.01
C TYR A 6 1.48 3.53 7.45
N LEU A 7 1.64 3.39 8.77
CA LEU A 7 2.61 2.50 9.39
C LEU A 7 1.98 1.12 9.51
N ILE A 8 2.61 0.10 8.94
CA ILE A 8 2.13 -1.28 9.01
C ILE A 8 2.44 -1.84 10.42
N LYS A 9 1.39 -2.28 11.12
CA LYS A 9 1.44 -2.83 12.49
C LYS A 9 1.38 -4.36 12.51
N ASP A 10 0.85 -4.95 11.45
CA ASP A 10 0.81 -6.39 11.23
C ASP A 10 1.20 -6.69 9.78
N THR A 11 2.08 -7.68 9.58
CA THR A 11 2.60 -8.06 8.27
C THR A 11 1.45 -8.33 7.30
N THR A 12 1.61 -7.88 6.06
CA THR A 12 0.58 -7.97 5.03
C THR A 12 1.17 -8.23 3.65
N LEU A 13 0.33 -8.45 2.66
CA LEU A 13 0.70 -8.77 1.30
C LEU A 13 0.37 -7.59 0.38
N ALA A 14 1.22 -7.40 -0.62
CA ALA A 14 1.01 -6.47 -1.71
C ALA A 14 1.33 -7.16 -3.03
N PHE A 15 0.81 -6.62 -4.13
CA PHE A 15 1.08 -7.13 -5.47
C PHE A 15 1.89 -6.10 -6.24
N SER A 16 3.02 -6.49 -6.84
CA SER A 16 3.63 -5.72 -7.92
C SER A 16 3.05 -6.17 -9.25
N ASP A 17 2.97 -5.25 -10.19
CA ASP A 17 2.73 -5.55 -11.60
C ASP A 17 3.96 -5.06 -12.37
N ASP A 18 4.91 -5.97 -12.53
CA ASP A 18 6.15 -5.72 -13.27
C ASP A 18 5.98 -6.35 -14.66
N GLU A 19 5.71 -5.51 -15.66
CA GLU A 19 5.59 -5.91 -17.07
C GLU A 19 4.54 -7.01 -17.34
N GLY A 20 3.39 -6.95 -16.65
CA GLY A 20 2.30 -7.92 -16.80
C GLY A 20 2.48 -9.18 -15.93
N LYS A 21 3.59 -9.29 -15.20
CA LYS A 21 3.80 -10.34 -14.21
C LYS A 21 3.39 -9.85 -12.82
N LYS A 22 2.29 -10.39 -12.32
CA LYS A 22 1.84 -10.15 -10.95
C LYS A 22 2.68 -10.95 -9.97
N THR A 23 3.46 -10.25 -9.15
CA THR A 23 4.25 -10.87 -8.07
C THR A 23 3.67 -10.45 -6.72
N MET A 24 3.56 -11.40 -5.79
CA MET A 24 3.12 -11.12 -4.44
C MET A 24 4.33 -10.86 -3.53
N LEU A 25 4.30 -9.74 -2.83
CA LEU A 25 5.35 -9.28 -1.92
C LEU A 25 4.82 -9.22 -0.50
N THR A 26 5.67 -9.54 0.47
CA THR A 26 5.37 -9.36 1.89
C THR A 26 5.82 -7.97 2.32
N ILE A 27 4.90 -7.21 2.91
CA ILE A 27 5.17 -5.92 3.55
C ILE A 27 5.31 -6.18 5.06
N PRO A 28 6.54 -6.10 5.62
CA PRO A 28 6.76 -6.39 7.03
C PRO A 28 6.21 -5.30 7.94
N VAL A 29 5.93 -5.67 9.19
CA VAL A 29 5.66 -4.73 10.28
C VAL A 29 6.74 -3.64 10.37
N GLY A 30 6.32 -2.43 10.71
CA GLY A 30 7.18 -1.24 10.75
C GLY A 30 7.37 -0.54 9.40
N SER A 31 6.89 -1.12 8.30
CA SER A 31 6.94 -0.48 6.98
C SER A 31 6.04 0.75 6.92
N VAL A 32 6.49 1.80 6.25
CA VAL A 32 5.64 2.94 5.88
C VAL A 32 5.22 2.79 4.43
N VAL A 33 3.91 2.83 4.19
CA VAL A 33 3.33 2.82 2.84
C VAL A 33 2.59 4.11 2.58
N THR A 34 2.78 4.70 1.39
CA THR A 34 2.07 5.91 0.99
C THR A 34 0.96 5.55 0.01
N VAL A 35 -0.28 5.81 0.40
CA VAL A 35 -1.47 5.46 -0.37
C VAL A 35 -1.75 6.56 -1.39
N GLY A 36 -1.84 6.14 -2.65
CA GLY A 36 -2.24 6.95 -3.79
C GLY A 36 -3.73 6.82 -4.10
N ARG A 37 -4.05 6.75 -5.40
CA ARG A 37 -5.44 6.61 -5.87
C ARG A 37 -5.91 5.15 -5.78
N PRO A 38 -7.24 4.91 -5.65
CA PRO A 38 -7.81 3.59 -5.85
C PRO A 38 -7.30 2.96 -7.15
N ALA A 39 -7.11 1.65 -7.14
CA ALA A 39 -6.70 0.91 -8.32
C ALA A 39 -7.86 0.87 -9.33
N ALA A 40 -7.67 1.46 -10.51
CA ALA A 40 -8.73 1.56 -11.53
C ALA A 40 -9.25 0.18 -11.99
N GLN A 41 -8.39 -0.83 -11.95
CA GLN A 41 -8.68 -2.17 -12.46
C GLN A 41 -8.95 -3.21 -11.36
N SER A 42 -9.01 -2.81 -10.08
CA SER A 42 -9.16 -3.76 -8.97
C SER A 42 -9.95 -3.14 -7.83
N ALA A 43 -11.25 -3.47 -7.79
CA ALA A 43 -12.16 -3.00 -6.76
C ALA A 43 -11.62 -3.38 -5.36
N GLY A 44 -11.61 -2.42 -4.45
CA GLY A 44 -11.14 -2.63 -3.07
C GLY A 44 -9.62 -2.63 -2.89
N MET A 45 -8.84 -2.29 -3.93
CA MET A 45 -7.40 -2.13 -3.85
C MET A 45 -6.97 -0.67 -4.07
N PHE A 46 -5.84 -0.32 -3.48
CA PHE A 46 -5.18 0.98 -3.66
C PHE A 46 -3.81 0.82 -4.27
N ASN A 47 -3.43 1.78 -5.12
CA ASN A 47 -2.04 1.97 -5.47
C ASN A 47 -1.31 2.51 -4.24
N VAL A 48 -0.20 1.89 -3.87
CA VAL A 48 0.65 2.31 -2.77
C VAL A 48 2.09 2.46 -3.26
N LEU A 49 2.84 3.34 -2.61
CA LEU A 49 4.28 3.46 -2.77
C LEU A 49 4.95 2.89 -1.52
N TRP A 50 5.87 1.96 -1.72
CA TRP A 50 6.68 1.34 -0.66
C TRP A 50 8.09 1.08 -1.19
N ASN A 51 9.11 1.56 -0.48
CA ASN A 51 10.52 1.45 -0.89
C ASN A 51 10.77 1.85 -2.36
N GLY A 52 10.11 2.93 -2.83
CA GLY A 52 10.20 3.40 -4.20
C GLY A 52 9.44 2.58 -5.24
N ARG A 53 8.72 1.51 -4.84
CA ARG A 53 7.95 0.64 -5.73
C ARG A 53 6.46 0.93 -5.65
N HIS A 54 5.81 0.98 -6.82
CA HIS A 54 4.36 1.04 -6.92
C HIS A 54 3.77 -0.36 -6.78
N LEU A 55 2.94 -0.55 -5.77
CA LEU A 55 2.29 -1.81 -5.47
C LEU A 55 0.78 -1.62 -5.37
N LEU A 56 0.06 -2.74 -5.38
CA LEU A 56 -1.36 -2.80 -5.08
C LEU A 56 -1.55 -3.47 -3.72
N MET A 57 -2.33 -2.82 -2.86
CA MET A 57 -2.72 -3.37 -1.55
C MET A 57 -4.23 -3.33 -1.36
N PHE A 58 -4.78 -4.29 -0.63
CA PHE A 58 -6.18 -4.25 -0.23
C PHE A 58 -6.44 -3.09 0.72
N ALA A 59 -7.53 -2.36 0.49
CA ALA A 59 -7.99 -1.27 1.34
C ALA A 59 -8.20 -1.75 2.79
N ARG A 60 -8.68 -2.98 2.96
CA ARG A 60 -8.90 -3.60 4.27
C ARG A 60 -7.60 -3.79 5.04
N ASP A 61 -6.53 -4.22 4.38
CA ASP A 61 -5.23 -4.40 5.05
C ASP A 61 -4.67 -3.06 5.52
N LEU A 62 -4.78 -2.00 4.71
CA LEU A 62 -4.40 -0.66 5.15
C LEU A 62 -5.20 -0.17 6.36
N HIS A 63 -6.49 -0.53 6.45
CA HIS A 63 -7.37 -0.08 7.53
C HIS A 63 -7.24 -0.90 8.82
N VAL A 64 -7.05 -2.22 8.70
CA VAL A 64 -7.04 -3.15 9.85
C VAL A 64 -5.62 -3.38 10.36
N ARG A 65 -4.62 -3.41 9.46
CA ARG A 65 -3.22 -3.71 9.78
C ARG A 65 -2.34 -2.47 9.75
N GLY A 66 -2.87 -1.33 9.27
CA GLY A 66 -2.14 -0.07 9.19
C GLY A 66 -2.63 0.96 10.21
N GLU A 67 -1.69 1.76 10.70
CA GLU A 67 -1.96 2.93 11.52
C GLU A 67 -1.68 4.18 10.68
N LYS A 68 -2.70 5.02 10.48
CA LYS A 68 -2.57 6.23 9.65
C LYS A 68 -1.60 7.22 10.28
N ILE A 69 -0.62 7.69 9.52
CA ILE A 69 0.34 8.71 9.94
C ILE A 69 -0.25 10.11 9.62
N PRO A 70 -0.54 10.95 10.62
CA PRO A 70 -1.03 12.31 10.38
C PRO A 70 0.04 13.17 9.71
N GLY A 71 -0.35 14.00 8.74
CA GLY A 71 0.52 15.04 8.18
C GLY A 71 1.69 14.56 7.29
N HIS A 72 1.87 13.26 7.09
CA HIS A 72 2.92 12.75 6.22
C HIS A 72 2.47 12.81 4.75
N ALA A 73 3.03 13.76 4.00
CA ALA A 73 3.06 13.76 2.55
C ALA A 73 4.45 13.26 2.13
N ALA A 74 4.50 12.25 1.27
CA ALA A 74 5.72 11.85 0.58
C ALA A 74 6.17 12.95 -0.39
#